data_AF-A0A7L3MN74-F1
#
_entry.id   AF-A0A7L3MN74-F1
#
_cell.length_a   1.000
_cell.length_b   1.000
_cell.length_c   1.000
_cell.angle_alpha   90.00
_cell.angle_beta   90.00
_cell.angle_gamma   90.00
#
_symmetry.space_group_name_H-M   'P 1'
#
loop_
_entity.id
_entity.type
_entity.pdbx_description
1 polymer ?
#
loop_
_entity_poly.entity_id
_entity_poly.type
_entity_poly.pdbx_seq_one_letter_code
_entity_poly.pdbx_strand_id
1 'polypeptide(L)'
;LTLQVGFSAADAVTGLKLVEEGVPKEHLALLAVPMVPLQIILPLVISKYTAGPQPLNTFYKAMPYRLLLGLEFAFLVWWAPKVKHEGGFPIYYYAVVVLSYALHQITLYSMYVAIMAFNAKVSDPLIGGTYMTLLNTVSNLGGNWPSTVALWLVDPLTVKECAGAQGHTCATAAAAEV
;
A
#
# COMPACT_ATOMS: atom_id res chain seq x y z
N LEU A 1 -14.06 5.27 5.02
CA LEU A 1 -13.05 5.84 5.94
C LEU A 1 -12.42 4.77 6.84
N THR A 2 -13.18 4.09 7.69
CA THR A 2 -12.66 3.12 8.70
C THR A 2 -11.81 2.00 8.10
N LEU A 3 -12.20 1.49 6.93
CA LEU A 3 -11.44 0.47 6.22
C LEU A 3 -10.11 1.00 5.63
N GLN A 4 -10.06 2.28 5.22
CA GLN A 4 -8.81 2.87 4.71
C GLN A 4 -7.78 3.01 5.83
N VAL A 5 -8.20 3.27 7.08
CA VAL A 5 -7.30 3.30 8.25
C VAL A 5 -6.67 1.93 8.52
N GLY A 6 -7.44 0.85 8.36
CA GLY A 6 -6.93 -0.51 8.55
C GLY A 6 -5.90 -0.91 7.49
N PHE A 7 -6.08 -0.47 6.24
CA PHE A 7 -5.15 -0.78 5.15
C PHE A 7 -3.96 0.19 5.08
N SER A 8 -4.10 1.44 5.52
CA SER A 8 -3.02 2.43 5.46
C SER A 8 -1.80 2.01 6.29
N ALA A 9 -2.04 1.36 7.44
CA ALA A 9 -0.95 0.80 8.24
C ALA A 9 -0.22 -0.30 7.48
N ALA A 10 -0.94 -1.23 6.85
CA ALA A 10 -0.33 -2.30 6.08
C ALA A 10 0.46 -1.74 4.87
N ASP A 11 -0.14 -0.88 4.07
CA ASP A 11 0.49 -0.38 2.83
C ASP A 11 1.67 0.57 3.12
N ALA A 12 1.55 1.46 4.11
CA ALA A 12 2.62 2.41 4.45
C ALA A 12 3.81 1.73 5.13
N VAL A 13 3.55 0.75 6.01
CA VAL A 13 4.61 0.03 6.74
C VAL A 13 5.31 -1.00 5.87
N THR A 14 4.58 -1.66 4.96
CA THR A 14 5.19 -2.65 4.05
C THR A 14 6.24 -2.02 3.14
N GLY A 15 5.97 -0.82 2.61
CA GLY A 15 6.93 -0.07 1.79
C GLY A 15 8.21 0.28 2.56
N LEU A 16 8.09 0.69 3.83
CA LEU A 16 9.25 0.96 4.69
C LEU A 16 10.02 -0.30 5.06
N LYS A 17 9.33 -1.39 5.39
CA LYS A 17 9.96 -2.67 5.75
C LYS A 17 10.76 -3.27 4.60
N LEU A 18 10.26 -3.15 3.37
CA LEU A 18 11.00 -3.59 2.17
C LEU A 18 12.28 -2.79 1.95
N VAL A 19 12.28 -1.49 2.28
CA VAL A 19 13.47 -0.64 2.24
C VAL A 19 14.45 -1.00 3.37
N GLU A 20 13.94 -1.25 4.58
CA GLU A 20 14.75 -1.66 5.74
C GLU A 20 15.43 -3.02 5.55
N GLU A 21 14.77 -3.98 4.89
CA GLU A 21 15.35 -5.31 4.58
C GLU A 21 16.36 -5.28 3.41
N GLY A 22 16.61 -4.10 2.82
CA GLY A 22 17.73 -3.88 1.91
C GLY A 22 17.38 -3.85 0.42
N VAL A 23 16.11 -3.70 0.04
CA VAL A 23 15.77 -3.39 -1.36
C VAL A 23 16.19 -1.95 -1.65
N PRO A 24 17.09 -1.70 -2.63
CA PRO A 24 17.55 -0.35 -2.93
C PRO A 24 16.38 0.54 -3.32
N LYS A 25 16.32 1.73 -2.73
CA LYS A 25 15.27 2.73 -3.01
C LYS A 25 15.24 3.06 -4.51
N GLU A 26 16.37 2.99 -5.20
CA GLU A 26 16.44 3.20 -6.65
C GLU A 26 15.63 2.17 -7.44
N HIS A 27 15.64 0.88 -7.04
CA HIS A 27 14.87 -0.16 -7.73
C HIS A 27 13.37 -0.06 -7.46
N LEU A 28 12.97 0.37 -6.25
CA LEU A 28 11.58 0.70 -5.92
C LEU A 28 11.08 1.93 -6.68
N ALA A 29 11.94 2.95 -6.85
CA ALA A 29 11.63 4.13 -7.65
C ALA A 29 11.55 3.81 -9.15
N LEU A 30 12.43 2.94 -9.67
CA LEU A 30 12.37 2.43 -11.04
C LEU A 30 11.09 1.63 -11.31
N LEU A 31 10.59 0.90 -10.30
CA LEU A 31 9.30 0.22 -10.33
C LEU A 31 8.11 1.19 -10.47
N ALA A 32 8.23 2.44 -10.01
CA ALA A 32 7.20 3.47 -10.16
C ALA A 32 7.03 3.94 -11.61
N VAL A 33 8.07 3.87 -12.43
CA VAL A 33 8.06 4.31 -13.84
C VAL A 33 7.05 3.52 -14.70
N PRO A 34 7.09 2.17 -14.73
CA PRO A 34 6.08 1.38 -15.44
C PRO A 34 4.72 1.39 -14.72
N MET A 35 4.64 1.80 -13.45
CA MET A 35 3.36 1.91 -12.77
C MET A 35 2.50 2.97 -13.43
N VAL A 36 3.00 4.19 -13.65
CA VAL A 36 2.19 5.32 -14.16
C VAL A 36 1.28 4.96 -15.36
N PRO A 37 1.77 4.36 -16.47
CA PRO A 37 0.89 3.95 -17.57
C PRO A 37 -0.09 2.84 -17.15
N LEU A 38 0.35 1.90 -16.32
CA LEU A 38 -0.46 0.82 -15.77
C LEU A 38 -1.61 1.40 -14.91
N GLN A 39 -1.36 2.47 -14.14
CA GLN A 39 -2.37 3.18 -13.33
C GLN A 39 -3.44 3.87 -14.18
N ILE A 40 -3.16 4.18 -15.44
CA ILE A 40 -4.15 4.79 -16.36
C ILE A 40 -4.95 3.69 -17.06
N ILE A 41 -4.26 2.64 -17.53
CA ILE A 41 -4.88 1.57 -18.32
C ILE A 41 -5.72 0.64 -17.45
N LEU A 42 -5.25 0.25 -16.26
CA LEU A 42 -5.96 -0.68 -15.39
C LEU A 42 -7.36 -0.18 -15.01
N PRO A 43 -7.55 1.04 -14.52
CA PRO A 43 -8.87 1.55 -14.18
C PRO A 43 -9.82 1.59 -15.38
N LEU A 44 -9.31 1.85 -16.60
CA LEU A 44 -10.14 1.81 -17.82
C LEU A 44 -10.63 0.38 -18.12
N VAL A 45 -9.76 -0.62 -18.00
CA VAL A 45 -10.13 -2.03 -18.21
C VAL A 45 -11.05 -2.52 -17.10
N ILE A 46 -10.66 -2.29 -15.84
CA ILE A 46 -11.34 -2.76 -14.65
C ILE A 46 -12.69 -2.06 -14.47
N SER A 47 -12.82 -0.76 -14.81
CA SER A 47 -14.09 -0.04 -14.72
C SER A 47 -15.17 -0.68 -15.58
N LYS A 48 -14.83 -1.22 -16.74
CA LYS A 48 -15.80 -1.93 -17.59
C LYS A 48 -16.39 -3.18 -16.91
N TYR A 49 -15.60 -3.85 -16.07
CA TYR A 49 -16.02 -5.03 -15.30
C TYR A 49 -16.59 -4.68 -13.91
N THR A 50 -16.27 -3.50 -13.39
CA THR A 50 -16.58 -3.09 -12.00
C THR A 50 -17.72 -2.08 -11.91
N ALA A 51 -18.03 -1.36 -12.98
CA ALA A 51 -19.11 -0.36 -13.05
C ALA A 51 -20.53 -0.98 -13.16
N GLY A 52 -20.68 -2.27 -12.86
CA GLY A 52 -21.97 -2.96 -12.84
C GLY A 52 -22.94 -2.43 -11.78
N PRO A 53 -24.13 -3.07 -11.63
CA PRO A 53 -25.18 -2.61 -10.73
C PRO A 53 -24.75 -2.56 -9.25
N GLN A 54 -23.75 -3.35 -8.83
CA GLN A 54 -23.33 -3.50 -7.42
C GLN A 54 -21.82 -3.27 -7.18
N PRO A 55 -21.33 -2.01 -7.23
CA PRO A 55 -19.90 -1.69 -7.02
C PRO A 55 -19.41 -2.10 -5.62
N LEU A 56 -20.30 -2.08 -4.62
CA LEU A 56 -19.97 -2.46 -3.24
C LEU A 56 -19.69 -3.96 -3.09
N ASN A 57 -20.30 -4.82 -3.93
CA ASN A 57 -20.08 -6.25 -3.89
C ASN A 57 -18.68 -6.61 -4.45
N THR A 58 -18.22 -5.88 -5.48
CA THR A 58 -16.84 -5.98 -5.97
C THR A 58 -15.84 -5.54 -4.91
N PHE A 59 -16.14 -4.45 -4.19
CA PHE A 59 -15.29 -3.97 -3.09
C PHE A 59 -15.16 -5.01 -1.96
N TYR A 60 -16.28 -5.63 -1.54
CA TYR A 60 -16.27 -6.69 -0.54
C TYR A 60 -15.49 -7.93 -1.00
N LYS A 61 -15.61 -8.30 -2.28
CA LYS A 61 -14.92 -9.46 -2.84
C LYS A 61 -13.41 -9.21 -3.01
N ALA A 62 -13.00 -7.97 -3.28
CA ALA A 62 -11.60 -7.57 -3.40
C ALA A 62 -10.88 -7.43 -2.04
N MET A 63 -11.64 -7.18 -0.96
CA MET A 63 -11.12 -7.02 0.40
C MET A 63 -10.28 -8.21 0.92
N PRO A 64 -10.73 -9.48 0.84
CA PRO A 64 -9.92 -10.61 1.27
C PRO A 64 -8.66 -10.80 0.42
N TYR A 65 -8.72 -10.52 -0.89
CA TYR A 65 -7.52 -10.58 -1.74
C TYR A 65 -6.47 -9.57 -1.31
N ARG A 66 -6.88 -8.33 -0.98
CA ARG A 66 -5.95 -7.32 -0.45
C ARG A 66 -5.32 -7.76 0.87
N LEU A 67 -6.11 -8.38 1.76
CA LEU A 67 -5.61 -8.90 3.04
C LEU A 67 -4.60 -10.03 2.84
N LEU A 68 -4.87 -10.96 1.91
CA LEU A 68 -3.98 -12.07 1.57
C LEU A 68 -2.68 -11.58 0.94
N LEU A 69 -2.76 -10.59 0.04
CA LEU A 69 -1.56 -9.97 -0.55
C LEU A 69 -0.73 -9.23 0.50
N GLY A 70 -1.36 -8.61 1.50
CA GLY A 70 -0.64 -8.04 2.66
C GLY A 70 0.13 -9.09 3.47
N LEU A 71 -0.47 -10.27 3.69
CA LEU A 71 0.22 -11.40 4.33
C LEU A 71 1.35 -11.96 3.45
N GLU A 72 1.14 -12.03 2.13
CA GLU A 72 2.18 -12.42 1.17
C GLU A 72 3.38 -11.47 1.24
N PHE A 73 3.16 -10.16 1.30
CA PHE A 73 4.26 -9.20 1.49
C PHE A 73 4.98 -9.37 2.82
N ALA A 74 4.27 -9.61 3.91
CA ALA A 74 4.91 -9.91 5.20
C ALA A 74 5.78 -11.17 5.13
N PHE A 75 5.32 -12.19 4.38
CA PHE A 75 6.10 -13.40 4.12
C PHE A 75 7.33 -13.13 3.23
N LEU A 76 7.21 -12.30 2.18
CA LEU A 76 8.33 -11.89 1.33
C LEU A 76 9.41 -11.15 2.12
N VAL A 77 9.00 -10.23 3.02
CA VAL A 77 9.90 -9.51 3.94
C VAL A 77 10.63 -10.48 4.87
N TRP A 78 9.94 -11.46 5.46
CA TRP A 78 10.59 -12.48 6.30
C TRP A 78 11.54 -13.40 5.51
N TRP A 79 11.25 -13.64 4.23
CA TRP A 79 12.08 -14.46 3.36
C TRP A 79 13.32 -13.71 2.82
N ALA A 80 13.23 -12.38 2.69
CA ALA A 80 14.29 -11.50 2.19
C ALA A 80 15.67 -11.74 2.85
N PRO A 81 15.82 -11.73 4.19
CA PRO A 81 17.13 -11.91 4.83
C PRO A 81 17.71 -13.31 4.63
N LYS A 82 16.88 -14.33 4.37
CA LYS A 82 17.35 -15.71 4.09
C LYS A 82 17.88 -15.91 2.66
N VAL A 83 17.49 -15.02 1.75
CA VAL A 83 17.86 -15.08 0.32
C VAL A 83 19.00 -14.11 0.00
N LYS A 84 19.33 -13.22 0.92
CA LYS A 84 20.40 -12.24 0.79
C LYS A 84 21.76 -12.93 0.69
N HIS A 85 22.40 -12.84 -0.48
CA HIS A 85 23.80 -13.20 -0.69
C HIS A 85 24.67 -11.95 -0.76
N GLU A 86 25.98 -12.07 -0.51
CA GLU A 86 26.94 -10.95 -0.42
C GLU A 86 27.02 -10.08 -1.71
N GLY A 87 26.49 -10.56 -2.84
CA GLY A 87 26.42 -9.84 -4.12
C GLY A 87 25.05 -9.23 -4.47
N GLY A 88 24.07 -9.27 -3.56
CA GLY A 88 22.71 -8.74 -3.77
C GLY A 88 21.62 -9.81 -3.86
N PHE A 89 20.40 -9.39 -4.18
CA PHE A 89 19.26 -10.31 -4.34
C PHE A 89 19.29 -10.99 -5.72
N PRO A 90 18.98 -12.29 -5.81
CA PRO A 90 18.87 -13.00 -7.07
C PRO A 90 17.67 -12.52 -7.90
N ILE A 91 17.78 -12.58 -9.23
CA ILE A 91 16.77 -12.06 -10.19
C ILE A 91 15.38 -12.65 -9.95
N TYR A 92 15.27 -13.91 -9.52
CA TYR A 92 13.98 -14.55 -9.23
C TYR A 92 13.23 -13.84 -8.08
N TYR A 93 13.95 -13.33 -7.08
CA TYR A 93 13.34 -12.64 -5.95
C TYR A 93 12.70 -11.33 -6.41
N TYR A 94 13.41 -10.57 -7.25
CA TYR A 94 12.86 -9.36 -7.88
C TYR A 94 11.64 -9.66 -8.76
N ALA A 95 11.68 -10.75 -9.55
CA ALA A 95 10.54 -11.13 -10.39
C ALA A 95 9.28 -11.46 -9.57
N VAL A 96 9.44 -12.17 -8.45
CA VAL A 96 8.33 -12.46 -7.52
C VAL A 96 7.80 -11.18 -6.89
N VAL A 97 8.68 -10.31 -6.36
CA VAL A 97 8.27 -9.03 -5.75
C VAL A 97 7.52 -8.14 -6.75
N VAL A 98 8.02 -8.04 -8.00
CA VAL A 98 7.36 -7.27 -9.07
C VAL A 98 5.97 -7.85 -9.39
N LEU A 99 5.85 -9.18 -9.46
CA LEU A 99 4.57 -9.85 -9.75
C LEU A 99 3.56 -9.65 -8.62
N SER A 100 3.95 -9.86 -7.36
CA SER A 100 3.09 -9.65 -6.19
C SER A 100 2.67 -8.18 -6.09
N TYR A 101 3.56 -7.24 -6.42
CA TYR A 101 3.24 -5.82 -6.47
C TYR A 101 2.28 -5.45 -7.61
N ALA A 102 2.42 -6.06 -8.79
CA ALA A 102 1.45 -5.90 -9.87
C ALA A 102 0.06 -6.41 -9.48
N LEU A 103 -0.03 -7.58 -8.83
CA LEU A 103 -1.29 -8.14 -8.32
C LEU A 103 -1.92 -7.24 -7.25
N HIS A 104 -1.10 -6.72 -6.34
CA HIS A 104 -1.54 -5.78 -5.32
C HIS A 104 -2.12 -4.51 -5.93
N GLN A 105 -1.46 -3.92 -6.93
CA GLN A 105 -1.98 -2.76 -7.64
C GLN A 105 -3.35 -3.02 -8.29
N ILE A 106 -3.57 -4.19 -8.90
CA ILE A 106 -4.88 -4.55 -9.45
C ILE A 106 -5.96 -4.49 -8.37
N THR A 107 -5.70 -5.06 -7.19
CA THR A 107 -6.68 -5.03 -6.09
C THR A 107 -6.92 -3.62 -5.56
N LEU A 108 -5.87 -2.82 -5.38
CA LEU A 108 -5.98 -1.41 -4.98
C LEU A 108 -6.83 -0.60 -5.96
N TYR A 109 -6.54 -0.69 -7.26
CA TYR A 109 -7.26 0.05 -8.29
C TYR A 109 -8.71 -0.41 -8.42
N SER A 110 -8.98 -1.71 -8.29
CA SER A 110 -10.36 -2.22 -8.30
C SER A 110 -11.20 -1.64 -7.16
N MET A 111 -10.63 -1.52 -5.96
CA MET A 111 -11.30 -0.90 -4.80
C MET A 111 -11.48 0.60 -4.98
N TYR A 112 -10.47 1.30 -5.54
CA TYR A 112 -10.54 2.72 -5.82
C TYR A 112 -11.66 3.04 -6.82
N VAL A 113 -11.70 2.32 -7.95
CA VAL A 113 -12.74 2.48 -8.97
C VAL A 113 -14.14 2.15 -8.42
N ALA A 114 -14.26 1.12 -7.57
CA ALA A 114 -15.52 0.77 -6.93
C ALA A 114 -16.05 1.88 -6.00
N ILE A 115 -15.18 2.52 -5.20
CA ILE A 115 -15.55 3.67 -4.36
C ILE A 115 -15.97 4.87 -5.22
N MET A 116 -15.20 5.17 -6.28
CA MET A 116 -15.54 6.27 -7.19
C MET A 116 -16.88 6.05 -7.90
N ALA A 117 -17.16 4.81 -8.32
CA ALA A 117 -18.45 4.44 -8.91
C ALA A 117 -19.61 4.52 -7.90
N PHE A 118 -19.37 4.20 -6.62
CA PHE A 118 -20.34 4.38 -5.55
C PHE A 118 -20.61 5.87 -5.28
N ASN A 119 -19.56 6.69 -5.18
CA ASN A 119 -19.67 8.14 -5.01
C ASN A 119 -20.45 8.77 -6.17
N ALA A 120 -20.24 8.29 -7.40
CA ALA A 120 -21.01 8.73 -8.57
C ALA A 120 -22.50 8.35 -8.48
N LYS A 121 -22.83 7.15 -8.00
CA LYS A 121 -24.22 6.68 -7.85
C LYS A 121 -24.98 7.35 -6.71
N VAL A 122 -24.30 7.69 -5.61
CA VAL A 122 -24.93 8.36 -4.46
C VAL A 122 -25.08 9.87 -4.66
N SER A 123 -24.31 10.44 -5.61
CA SER A 123 -24.40 11.85 -5.96
C SER A 123 -25.73 12.13 -6.66
N ASP A 124 -26.51 13.04 -6.10
CA ASP A 124 -27.79 13.46 -6.68
C ASP A 124 -27.59 14.00 -8.10
N PRO A 125 -28.38 13.58 -9.11
CA PRO A 125 -28.26 14.09 -10.49
C PRO A 125 -28.39 15.60 -10.62
N LEU A 126 -29.14 16.27 -9.72
CA LEU A 126 -29.41 17.70 -9.77
C LEU A 126 -28.23 18.54 -9.24
N ILE A 127 -27.46 18.02 -8.28
CA ILE A 127 -26.32 18.70 -7.63
C ILE A 127 -25.09 17.78 -7.55
N GLY A 128 -24.92 16.92 -8.56
CA GLY A 128 -23.96 15.82 -8.53
C GLY A 128 -22.51 16.30 -8.54
N GLY A 129 -22.23 17.45 -9.16
CA GLY A 129 -20.90 18.04 -9.19
C GLY A 129 -20.39 18.44 -7.80
N THR A 130 -21.25 19.03 -6.96
CA THR A 130 -20.89 19.41 -5.59
C THR A 130 -20.71 18.18 -4.70
N TYR A 131 -21.59 17.18 -4.82
CA TYR A 131 -21.45 15.91 -4.08
C TYR A 131 -20.21 15.12 -4.49
N MET A 132 -19.92 14.97 -5.78
CA MET A 132 -18.68 14.32 -6.24
C MET A 132 -17.43 15.02 -5.73
N THR A 133 -17.40 16.36 -5.78
CA THR A 133 -16.24 17.14 -5.31
C THR A 133 -16.05 16.96 -3.80
N LEU A 134 -17.10 17.09 -3.01
CA LEU A 134 -17.05 16.87 -1.56
C LEU A 134 -16.61 15.44 -1.22
N LEU A 135 -17.17 14.44 -1.88
CA LEU A 135 -16.82 13.03 -1.67
C LEU A 135 -15.38 12.73 -2.08
N ASN A 136 -14.85 13.38 -3.12
CA ASN A 136 -13.44 13.29 -3.49
C ASN A 136 -12.53 13.92 -2.43
N THR A 137 -12.91 15.09 -1.89
CA THR A 137 -12.17 15.73 -0.79
C THR A 137 -12.12 14.83 0.44
N VAL A 138 -13.27 14.27 0.85
CA VAL A 138 -13.36 13.34 1.99
C VAL A 138 -12.55 12.07 1.71
N SER A 139 -12.55 11.56 0.47
CA SER A 139 -11.79 10.37 0.09
C SER A 139 -10.28 10.61 0.12
N ASN A 140 -9.82 11.76 -0.41
CA ASN A 140 -8.40 12.14 -0.39
C ASN A 140 -7.92 12.42 1.03
N LEU A 141 -8.75 13.05 1.87
CA LEU A 141 -8.44 13.22 3.28
C LEU A 141 -8.31 11.83 3.93
N GLY A 142 -9.33 10.99 3.76
CA GLY A 142 -9.42 9.65 4.33
C GLY A 142 -8.27 8.69 3.99
N GLY A 143 -7.56 8.90 2.89
CA GLY A 143 -6.40 8.09 2.51
C GLY A 143 -5.06 8.63 3.03
N ASN A 144 -4.91 9.95 3.07
CA ASN A 144 -3.64 10.59 3.44
C ASN A 144 -3.43 10.68 4.96
N TRP A 145 -4.43 11.14 5.72
CA TRP A 145 -4.26 11.35 7.16
C TRP A 145 -3.94 10.05 7.93
N PRO A 146 -4.54 8.89 7.62
CA PRO A 146 -4.22 7.66 8.36
C PRO A 146 -2.82 7.15 8.05
N SER A 147 -2.33 7.38 6.82
CA SER A 147 -0.98 7.00 6.42
C SER A 147 0.06 7.83 7.19
N THR A 148 -0.14 9.14 7.30
CA THR A 148 0.73 10.01 8.10
C THR A 148 0.73 9.61 9.58
N VAL A 149 -0.44 9.34 10.15
CA VAL A 149 -0.55 8.91 11.55
C VAL A 149 0.09 7.53 11.76
N ALA A 150 -0.13 6.59 10.85
CA ALA A 150 0.48 5.26 10.92
C ALA A 150 2.01 5.36 10.90
N LEU A 151 2.56 6.16 9.98
CA LEU A 151 4.01 6.41 9.87
C LEU A 151 4.57 7.08 11.12
N TRP A 152 3.88 8.09 11.66
CA TRP A 152 4.29 8.75 12.91
C TRP A 152 4.32 7.78 14.10
N LEU A 153 3.45 6.78 14.10
CA LEU A 153 3.38 5.75 15.13
C LEU A 153 4.38 4.60 14.92
N VAL A 154 5.06 4.49 13.76
CA VAL A 154 6.04 3.41 13.52
C VAL A 154 7.19 3.50 14.51
N ASP A 155 7.81 4.67 14.69
CA ASP A 155 8.97 4.81 15.57
C ASP A 155 8.70 4.48 17.05
N PRO A 156 7.62 4.95 17.69
CA PRO A 156 7.33 4.60 19.08
C PRO A 156 6.86 3.14 19.27
N LEU A 157 6.26 2.51 18.25
CA LEU A 157 5.77 1.14 18.33
C LEU A 157 6.77 0.08 17.82
N THR A 158 7.83 0.49 17.11
CA THR A 158 8.85 -0.43 16.59
C THR A 158 9.88 -0.76 17.68
N VAL A 159 9.88 -2.00 18.14
CA VAL A 159 10.94 -2.53 18.99
C VAL A 159 12.18 -2.78 18.12
N LYS A 160 13.25 -2.01 18.35
CA LYS A 160 14.54 -2.17 17.69
C LYS A 160 15.44 -3.04 18.58
N GLU A 161 15.78 -4.25 18.12
CA GLU A 161 16.79 -5.10 18.77
C GLU A 161 18.16 -4.86 18.13
N CYS A 162 19.13 -4.41 18.92
CA CYS A 162 20.51 -4.24 18.48
C CYS A 162 21.24 -5.59 18.56
N ALA A 163 21.58 -6.20 17.42
CA ALA A 163 22.44 -7.38 17.39
C ALA A 163 23.89 -6.96 17.71
N GLY A 164 24.35 -7.21 18.94
CA GLY A 164 25.74 -7.01 19.36
C GLY A 164 25.97 -6.21 20.65
N ALA A 165 24.93 -5.60 21.24
CA ALA A 165 25.04 -4.91 22.52
C ALA A 165 24.15 -5.58 23.57
N GLN A 166 24.75 -6.40 24.44
CA GLN A 166 24.04 -6.94 25.60
C GLN A 166 23.66 -5.80 26.55
N GLY A 167 22.36 -5.54 26.71
CA GLY A 167 21.83 -4.71 27.81
C GLY A 167 21.53 -3.23 27.50
N HIS A 168 21.62 -2.77 26.24
CA HIS A 168 21.25 -1.39 25.88
C HIS A 168 20.08 -1.35 24.89
N THR A 169 19.04 -0.60 25.21
CA THR A 169 17.96 -0.24 24.29
C THR A 169 18.48 0.76 23.26
N CYS A 170 18.25 0.50 21.96
CA CYS A 170 18.75 1.34 20.85
C CYS A 170 18.12 2.75 20.78
N ALA A 171 17.41 3.19 21.83
CA ALA A 171 16.69 4.45 21.87
C ALA A 171 17.64 5.67 21.97
N THR A 172 18.86 5.49 22.48
CA THR A 172 19.77 6.61 22.79
C THR A 172 20.60 7.12 21.61
N ALA A 173 20.73 6.35 20.52
CA ALA A 173 21.55 6.77 19.38
C ALA A 173 20.83 7.72 18.41
N ALA A 174 19.48 7.65 18.32
CA ALA A 174 18.71 8.50 17.41
C ALA A 174 18.49 9.93 17.92
N ALA A 175 18.77 10.21 19.20
CA ALA A 175 18.69 11.57 19.76
C ALA A 175 19.96 12.41 19.54
N ALA A 176 21.01 11.83 18.92
CA ALA A 176 22.30 12.48 18.72
C ALA A 176 22.52 13.10 17.32
N GLU A 177 21.56 12.99 16.41
CA GLU A 177 21.61 13.66 15.11
C GLU A 177 20.45 14.68 15.00
N VAL A 178 20.60 15.79 15.71
CA VAL A 178 19.90 17.07 15.44
C VAL A 178 20.95 18.10 15.07
#